data_AF-A0A2N3PIQ2-F1
#
_entry.id   AF-A0A2N3PIQ2-F1
#
_cell.length_a   1.000
_cell.length_b   1.000
_cell.length_c   1.000
_cell.angle_alpha   90.00
_cell.angle_beta   90.00
_cell.angle_gamma   90.00
#
_symmetry.space_group_name_H-M   'P 1'
#
loop_
_entity.id
_entity.type
_entity.pdbx_description
1 polymer ?
#
loop_
_entity_poly.entity_id
_entity_poly.type
_entity_poly.pdbx_seq_one_letter_code
_entity_poly.pdbx_strand_id
1 'polypeptide(L)'
;MCVVFGESEKLESFFKIPQFLYGDFSVFGVDRHCEKAVEFVLERLKENQRIEVLVLLNMKLDLKENHLKTIQSFGTKIYFFLTTQKKIPTLEVYKKLAENGILFLYKI
;
A
#
# COMPACT_ATOMS: atom_id res chain seq x y z
N MET A 1 -0.59 12.53 11.45
CA MET A 1 -1.20 12.54 10.10
C MET A 1 -1.39 11.12 9.55
N CYS A 2 -2.61 10.59 9.74
CA CYS A 2 -3.08 9.40 9.03
C CYS A 2 -3.98 9.85 7.87
N VAL A 3 -3.67 9.42 6.64
CA VAL A 3 -4.45 9.78 5.44
C VAL A 3 -4.96 8.52 4.77
N VAL A 4 -6.27 8.50 4.47
CA VAL A 4 -6.91 7.37 3.79
C VAL A 4 -7.45 7.81 2.45
N PHE A 5 -7.06 7.11 1.40
CA PHE A 5 -7.60 7.24 0.05
C PHE A 5 -8.49 6.03 -0.25
N GLY A 6 -9.80 6.26 -0.32
CA GLY A 6 -10.82 5.23 -0.58
C GLY A 6 -11.75 5.00 0.61
N GLU A 7 -12.46 3.87 0.60
CA GLU A 7 -13.46 3.51 1.63
C GLU A 7 -12.76 3.03 2.91
N SER A 8 -12.69 3.89 3.93
CA SER A 8 -12.03 3.61 5.21
C SER A 8 -12.64 2.43 5.97
N GLU A 9 -13.93 2.17 5.80
CA GLU A 9 -14.63 1.04 6.42
C GLU A 9 -14.00 -0.31 6.07
N LYS A 10 -13.34 -0.43 4.90
CA LYS A 10 -12.66 -1.65 4.46
C LYS A 10 -11.37 -1.94 5.23
N LEU A 11 -10.73 -0.93 5.83
CA LEU A 11 -9.51 -1.09 6.62
C LEU A 11 -9.75 -2.02 7.82
N GLU A 12 -10.84 -1.75 8.54
CA GLU A 12 -11.22 -2.42 9.79
C GLU A 12 -12.02 -3.71 9.54
N SER A 13 -13.00 -3.66 8.61
CA SER A 13 -13.96 -4.75 8.44
C SER A 13 -13.41 -5.97 7.71
N PHE A 14 -12.46 -5.78 6.79
CA PHE A 14 -12.08 -6.81 5.84
C PHE A 14 -10.65 -7.32 6.01
N PHE A 15 -9.68 -6.40 6.17
CA PHE A 15 -8.26 -6.77 6.21
C PHE A 15 -7.69 -6.95 7.63
N LYS A 16 -8.43 -6.51 8.67
CA LYS A 16 -7.96 -6.56 10.07
C LYS A 16 -6.54 -6.01 10.19
N ILE A 17 -6.32 -4.81 9.65
CA ILE A 17 -4.98 -4.22 9.63
C ILE A 17 -4.51 -4.02 11.08
N PRO A 18 -3.28 -4.45 11.43
CA PRO A 18 -2.76 -4.22 12.77
C PRO A 18 -2.71 -2.73 13.14
N GLN A 19 -3.18 -2.38 14.34
CA GLN A 19 -3.25 -0.99 14.81
C GLN A 19 -1.90 -0.25 14.77
N PHE A 20 -0.78 -0.97 14.94
CA PHE A 20 0.55 -0.36 14.86
C PHE A 20 0.90 0.22 13.49
N LEU A 21 0.16 -0.14 12.43
CA LEU A 21 0.33 0.44 11.09
C LEU A 21 -0.40 1.80 10.92
N TYR A 22 -1.31 2.16 11.84
CA TYR A 22 -2.06 3.42 11.82
C TYR A 22 -1.32 4.55 12.56
N GLY A 23 0.00 4.62 12.38
CA GLY A 23 0.84 5.62 13.05
C GLY A 23 0.61 7.05 12.56
N ASP A 24 1.31 8.00 13.18
CA ASP A 24 1.18 9.43 12.87
C ASP A 24 1.66 9.83 11.48
N PHE A 25 2.30 8.95 10.71
CA PHE A 25 2.77 9.24 9.36
C PHE A 25 2.43 8.10 8.41
N SER A 26 1.22 7.56 8.54
CA SER A 26 0.70 6.46 7.72
C SER A 26 -0.24 6.95 6.61
N VAL A 27 -0.07 6.41 5.42
CA VAL A 27 -0.97 6.64 4.29
C VAL A 27 -1.56 5.31 3.85
N PHE A 28 -2.87 5.29 3.61
CA PHE A 28 -3.61 4.12 3.17
C PHE A 28 -4.22 4.37 1.79
N GLY A 29 -4.07 3.41 0.88
CA GLY A 29 -4.77 3.36 -0.39
C GLY A 29 -5.66 2.13 -0.47
N VAL A 30 -6.91 2.30 -0.91
CA VAL A 30 -7.91 1.21 -1.00
C VAL A 30 -8.42 1.06 -2.43
N ASP A 31 -8.38 -0.18 -2.94
CA ASP A 31 -8.83 -0.57 -4.27
C ASP A 31 -8.21 0.32 -5.37
N ARG A 32 -9.06 1.01 -6.15
CA ARG A 32 -8.65 1.92 -7.23
C ARG A 32 -7.93 3.18 -6.76
N HIS A 33 -7.92 3.48 -5.46
CA HIS A 33 -7.31 4.70 -4.92
C HIS A 33 -5.86 4.48 -4.46
N CYS A 34 -5.33 3.26 -4.60
CA CYS A 34 -3.94 2.95 -4.30
C CYS A 34 -2.95 3.80 -5.11
N GLU A 35 -3.26 4.10 -6.37
CA GLU A 35 -2.42 4.98 -7.21
C GLU A 35 -2.33 6.40 -6.63
N LYS A 36 -3.46 6.97 -6.21
CA LYS A 36 -3.50 8.30 -5.58
C LYS A 36 -2.71 8.34 -4.28
N ALA A 37 -2.79 7.27 -3.47
CA ALA A 37 -2.00 7.17 -2.25
C ALA A 37 -0.48 7.16 -2.55
N VAL A 38 -0.06 6.43 -3.59
CA VAL A 38 1.33 6.39 -4.03
C VAL A 38 1.81 7.75 -4.54
N GLU A 39 1.01 8.42 -5.38
CA GLU A 39 1.32 9.76 -5.89
C GLU A 39 1.46 10.77 -4.76
N PHE A 40 0.49 10.77 -3.82
CA PHE A 40 0.54 11.62 -2.63
C PHE A 40 1.82 11.38 -1.83
N VAL A 41 2.15 10.14 -1.51
CA VAL A 41 3.37 9.83 -0.73
C VAL A 41 4.62 10.31 -1.46
N LEU A 42 4.71 10.11 -2.78
CA LEU A 42 5.83 10.61 -3.59
C LEU A 42 6.00 12.12 -3.53
N GLU A 43 4.92 12.87 -3.70
CA GLU A 43 4.94 14.33 -3.62
C GLU A 43 5.40 14.79 -2.23
N ARG A 44 4.85 14.19 -1.17
CA ARG A 44 5.20 14.54 0.21
C ARG A 44 6.66 14.26 0.54
N LEU A 45 7.17 13.10 0.12
CA LEU A 45 8.57 12.75 0.32
C LEU A 45 9.52 13.69 -0.43
N LYS A 46 9.17 14.09 -1.66
CA LYS A 46 9.94 15.09 -2.43
C LYS A 46 9.95 16.47 -1.78
N GLU A 47 8.90 16.81 -1.04
CA GLU A 47 8.82 18.03 -0.23
C GLU A 47 9.49 17.88 1.16
N ASN A 48 10.23 16.79 1.40
CA ASN A 48 10.84 16.44 2.69
C ASN A 48 9.81 16.27 3.83
N GLN A 49 8.54 16.00 3.52
CA GLN A 49 7.55 15.64 4.52
C GLN A 49 7.68 14.16 4.86
N ARG A 50 7.63 13.87 6.16
CA ARG A 50 7.79 12.51 6.68
C ARG A 50 6.56 11.65 6.38
N ILE A 51 6.79 10.52 5.71
CA ILE A 51 5.83 9.41 5.60
C ILE A 51 6.55 8.14 6.05
N GLU A 52 6.09 7.53 7.14
CA GLU A 52 6.71 6.32 7.69
C GLU A 52 6.17 5.04 7.06
N VAL A 53 4.86 5.03 6.78
CA VAL A 53 4.14 3.81 6.39
C VAL A 53 3.21 4.12 5.21
N LEU A 54 3.28 3.29 4.17
CA LEU A 54 2.32 3.23 3.09
C LEU A 54 1.66 1.84 3.09
N VAL A 55 0.34 1.80 3.20
CA VAL A 55 -0.44 0.56 3.16
C VAL A 55 -1.35 0.57 1.94
N LEU A 56 -1.24 -0.44 1.09
CA LEU A 56 -2.02 -0.58 -0.14
C LEU A 56 -2.93 -1.81 -0.05
N LEU A 57 -4.23 -1.59 -0.10
CA LEU A 57 -5.26 -2.60 0.05
C LEU A 57 -5.91 -2.91 -1.28
N ASN A 58 -5.92 -4.18 -1.65
CA ASN A 58 -6.55 -4.71 -2.86
C ASN A 58 -6.21 -3.91 -4.13
N MET A 59 -4.95 -3.47 -4.22
CA MET A 59 -4.51 -2.65 -5.33
C MET A 59 -4.63 -3.38 -6.66
N LYS A 60 -4.83 -2.62 -7.74
CA LYS A 60 -4.64 -3.14 -9.09
C LYS A 60 -3.14 -3.30 -9.37
N LEU A 61 -2.82 -4.31 -10.18
CA LEU A 61 -1.44 -4.75 -10.44
C LEU A 61 -0.67 -3.85 -11.43
N ASP A 62 -1.28 -2.79 -11.93
CA ASP A 62 -0.75 -1.82 -12.90
C ASP A 62 -0.02 -0.62 -12.27
N LEU A 63 0.23 -0.68 -10.96
CA LEU A 63 0.98 0.37 -10.25
C LEU A 63 2.41 0.50 -10.80
N LYS A 64 2.83 1.74 -11.03
CA LYS A 64 4.16 2.08 -11.57
C LYS A 64 5.26 1.64 -10.60
N GLU A 65 5.94 0.55 -10.91
CA GLU A 65 6.97 -0.07 -10.06
C GLU A 65 8.07 0.93 -9.60
N ASN A 66 8.46 1.85 -10.49
CA ASN A 66 9.45 2.89 -10.18
C ASN A 66 9.03 3.82 -9.04
N HIS A 67 7.72 4.03 -8.86
CA HIS A 67 7.22 4.86 -7.77
C HIS A 67 7.45 4.20 -6.41
N LEU A 68 7.18 2.89 -6.31
CA LEU A 68 7.34 2.13 -5.07
C LEU A 68 8.80 2.03 -4.67
N LYS A 69 9.71 1.74 -5.62
CA LYS A 69 11.17 1.75 -5.37
C LYS A 69 11.65 3.11 -4.86
N THR A 70 11.16 4.18 -5.46
CA THR A 70 11.52 5.54 -5.04
C THR A 70 11.02 5.80 -3.62
N ILE A 71 9.77 5.49 -3.29
CA ILE A 71 9.20 5.65 -1.94
C ILE A 71 10.03 4.88 -0.90
N GLN A 72 10.38 3.63 -1.20
CA GLN A 72 11.19 2.80 -0.32
C GLN A 72 12.59 3.39 -0.06
N SER A 73 13.19 4.06 -1.07
CA SER A 73 14.50 4.70 -0.94
C SER A 73 14.52 5.88 0.05
N PHE A 74 13.37 6.50 0.32
CA PHE A 74 13.21 7.50 1.38
C PHE A 74 13.02 6.88 2.78
N GLY A 75 13.03 5.56 2.89
CA GLY A 75 12.86 4.84 4.16
C GLY A 75 11.40 4.57 4.56
N THR A 76 10.42 4.88 3.69
CA THR A 76 9.02 4.55 3.93
C THR A 76 8.80 3.03 3.85
N LYS A 77 8.12 2.45 4.85
CA LYS A 77 7.74 1.04 4.88
C LYS A 77 6.48 0.83 4.04
N ILE A 78 6.51 -0.14 3.12
CA ILE A 78 5.38 -0.44 2.25
C ILE A 78 4.77 -1.79 2.62
N TYR A 79 3.46 -1.81 2.81
CA TYR A 79 2.69 -3.02 3.10
C TYR A 79 1.57 -3.20 2.08
N PHE A 80 1.47 -4.41 1.53
CA PHE A 80 0.43 -4.78 0.58
C PHE A 80 -0.53 -5.77 1.24
N PHE A 81 -1.82 -5.48 1.19
CA PHE A 81 -2.88 -6.34 1.71
C PHE A 81 -3.78 -6.74 0.53
N LEU A 82 -3.58 -7.94 -0.02
CA LEU A 82 -4.27 -8.39 -1.24
C LEU A 82 -5.21 -9.55 -0.97
N THR A 83 -6.28 -9.61 -1.75
CA THR A 83 -7.30 -10.64 -1.67
C THR A 83 -7.11 -11.64 -2.79
N THR A 84 -7.23 -12.94 -2.51
CA THR A 84 -7.09 -13.98 -3.54
C THR A 84 -8.46 -14.41 -4.08
N GLN A 85 -9.27 -13.49 -4.63
CA GLN A 85 -10.66 -13.82 -4.99
C GLN A 85 -10.89 -14.31 -6.43
N LYS A 86 -10.03 -14.04 -7.42
CA LYS A 86 -10.22 -14.54 -8.80
C LYS A 86 -8.90 -14.78 -9.48
N LYS A 87 -8.73 -15.98 -10.06
CA LYS A 87 -7.54 -16.47 -10.81
C LYS A 87 -6.24 -15.90 -10.29
N ILE A 88 -5.60 -16.64 -9.38
CA ILE A 88 -4.28 -16.36 -8.82
C ILE A 88 -3.42 -15.72 -9.92
N PRO A 89 -3.11 -14.40 -9.83
CA PRO A 89 -2.01 -13.84 -10.60
C PRO A 89 -0.82 -14.75 -10.39
N THR A 90 -0.11 -15.11 -11.47
CA THR A 90 1.07 -15.96 -11.35
C THR A 90 1.94 -15.47 -10.20
N LEU A 91 2.52 -16.38 -9.42
CA LEU A 91 3.35 -16.04 -8.25
C LEU A 91 4.42 -14.98 -8.56
N GLU A 92 4.85 -14.89 -9.83
CA GLU A 92 5.72 -13.85 -10.38
C GLU A 92 5.23 -12.43 -10.11
N VAL A 93 3.93 -12.16 -10.23
CA VAL A 93 3.36 -10.83 -9.98
C VAL A 93 3.52 -10.45 -8.50
N TYR A 94 3.26 -11.39 -7.59
CA TYR A 94 3.45 -11.17 -6.16
C TYR A 94 4.92 -11.01 -5.78
N LYS A 95 5.83 -11.73 -6.46
CA LYS A 95 7.28 -11.57 -6.26
C LYS A 95 7.71 -10.13 -6.55
N LYS A 96 7.26 -9.53 -7.65
CA LYS A 96 7.58 -8.13 -7.98
C LYS A 96 7.10 -7.14 -6.91
N LEU A 97 5.91 -7.36 -6.35
CA LEU A 97 5.43 -6.52 -5.24
C LEU A 97 6.26 -6.72 -3.98
N ALA A 98 6.64 -7.96 -3.68
CA ALA A 98 7.46 -8.30 -2.52
C ALA A 98 8.89 -7.71 -2.59
N GLU A 99 9.39 -7.31 -3.77
CA GLU A 99 10.65 -6.56 -3.88
C GLU A 99 10.56 -5.17 -3.23
N ASN A 100 9.35 -4.61 -3.15
CA ASN A 100 9.12 -3.22 -2.73
C ASN A 100 8.55 -3.11 -1.31
N GLY A 101 8.19 -4.22 -0.66
CA GLY A 101 7.53 -4.20 0.64
C GLY A 101 7.05 -5.56 1.11
N ILE A 102 6.29 -5.57 2.20
CA ILE A 102 5.75 -6.80 2.79
C ILE A 102 4.37 -7.07 2.24
N LEU A 103 4.15 -8.29 1.71
CA LEU A 103 2.90 -8.72 1.13
C LEU A 103 2.13 -9.66 2.07
N PHE A 104 0.89 -9.30 2.38
CA PHE A 104 -0.09 -10.12 3.08
C PHE A 104 -1.19 -10.56 2.12
N LEU A 105 -1.37 -11.88 1.99
CA LEU A 105 -2.41 -12.48 1.15
C LEU A 105 -3.55 -12.99 2.03
N TYR A 106 -4.75 -12.50 1.75
CA TYR A 106 -5.97 -12.88 2.44
C TYR A 106 -6.78 -13.79 1.55
N LYS A 107 -7.10 -14.96 2.08
CA LYS A 107 -8.14 -15.82 1.54
C LYS A 107 -9.46 -15.37 2.14
N ILE A 108 -10.40 -14.98 1.29
CA ILE A 108 -11.80 -14.71 1.66
C ILE A 108 -12.66 -15.85 1.15
#